data_AF-A0A6S7GW79-F1
#
_entry.id   AF-A0A6S7GW79-F1
#
_cell.length_a   1.000
_cell.length_b   1.000
_cell.length_c   1.000
_cell.angle_alpha   90.00
_cell.angle_beta   90.00
_cell.angle_gamma   90.00
#
_symmetry.space_group_name_H-M   'P 1'
#
loop_
_entity.id
_entity.type
_entity.pdbx_description
1 polymer ?
#
loop_
_entity_poly.entity_id
_entity_poly.type
_entity_poly.pdbx_seq_one_letter_code
_entity_poly.pdbx_strand_id
1 'polypeptide(L)'
;MVRTDRGTENTLMAAMQCFLRRSNGDDHASLKAHAYGPSTSNQRIEAWWSHLRKSWTTWWMNFFSQMVERAELDTSDDLQKKCLWFCFNKLLQQGLDQVRTSWNTHYIRRSRYNTQAGIPDQMYFLPESIGARNCKFPTDNEDINAMQAHVGYQSQDDYDIYFEAICQQLSLPDRSQWTADEAKQYFHRLMDIARQ
;
A
#
# COMPACT_ATOMS: atom_id res chain seq x y z
N MET A 1 -6.41 -4.92 -21.63
CA MET A 1 -5.60 -3.68 -21.61
C MET A 1 -5.85 -2.93 -20.31
N VAL A 2 -4.81 -2.46 -19.63
CA VAL A 2 -4.86 -1.60 -18.43
C VAL A 2 -4.65 -0.15 -18.85
N ARG A 3 -5.29 0.79 -18.15
CA ARG A 3 -5.14 2.22 -18.42
C ARG A 3 -4.78 2.96 -17.14
N THR A 4 -3.76 3.81 -17.21
CA THR A 4 -3.39 4.73 -16.12
C THR A 4 -3.28 6.14 -16.62
N ASP A 5 -3.16 7.10 -15.71
CA ASP A 5 -2.67 8.40 -16.09
C ASP A 5 -1.13 8.40 -16.27
N ARG A 6 -0.57 9.57 -16.58
CA ARG A 6 0.86 9.77 -16.85
C ARG A 6 1.70 10.02 -15.58
N GLY A 7 1.21 9.62 -14.40
CA GLY A 7 1.98 9.69 -13.16
C GLY A 7 3.27 8.87 -13.24
N THR A 8 4.35 9.36 -12.64
CA THR A 8 5.65 8.68 -12.67
C THR A 8 5.58 7.32 -12.00
N GLU A 9 4.76 7.18 -10.96
CA GLU A 9 4.50 5.92 -10.25
C GLU A 9 3.88 4.84 -11.15
N ASN A 10 3.16 5.25 -12.20
CA ASN A 10 2.48 4.34 -13.12
C ASN A 10 3.40 3.77 -14.21
N THR A 11 4.61 4.33 -14.38
CA THR A 11 5.58 3.88 -15.39
C THR A 11 5.99 2.43 -15.16
N LEU A 12 6.25 2.07 -13.89
CA LEU A 12 6.65 0.71 -13.55
C LEU A 12 5.50 -0.28 -13.78
N MET A 13 4.28 0.08 -13.38
CA MET A 13 3.10 -0.77 -13.62
C MET A 13 2.83 -0.95 -15.12
N ALA A 14 2.97 0.11 -15.92
CA ALA A 14 2.85 0.03 -17.37
C ALA A 14 3.87 -0.96 -17.97
N ALA A 15 5.14 -0.88 -17.54
CA ALA A 15 6.19 -1.79 -17.97
C ALA A 15 5.89 -3.25 -17.57
N MET A 16 5.51 -3.49 -16.31
CA MET A 16 5.11 -4.82 -15.82
C MET A 16 3.97 -5.38 -16.66
N GLN A 17 2.92 -4.59 -16.90
CA GLN A 17 1.75 -5.04 -17.63
C GLN A 17 2.09 -5.45 -19.07
N CYS A 18 2.95 -4.70 -19.76
CA CYS A 18 3.42 -5.05 -21.09
C CYS A 18 4.32 -6.29 -21.09
N PHE A 19 5.19 -6.44 -20.09
CA PHE A 19 6.08 -7.59 -19.94
C PHE A 19 5.32 -8.88 -19.68
N LEU A 20 4.38 -8.87 -18.73
CA LEU A 20 3.58 -10.05 -18.39
C LEU A 20 2.68 -10.50 -19.53
N ARG A 21 2.26 -9.56 -20.38
CA ARG A 21 1.38 -9.85 -21.51
C ARG A 21 2.10 -10.03 -22.83
N ARG A 22 3.42 -10.16 -22.83
CA ARG A 22 4.23 -10.23 -24.06
C ARG A 22 3.98 -11.51 -24.87
N SER A 23 3.63 -12.60 -24.18
CA SER A 23 3.43 -13.93 -24.80
C SER A 23 1.96 -14.24 -25.09
N ASN A 24 1.02 -13.34 -24.75
CA ASN A 24 -0.39 -13.55 -25.08
C ASN A 24 -0.64 -13.29 -26.58
N GLY A 25 -1.58 -14.03 -27.17
CA GLY A 25 -1.92 -13.93 -28.60
C GLY A 25 -3.10 -13.02 -28.94
N ASP A 26 -3.59 -12.20 -28.00
CA ASP A 26 -4.74 -11.33 -28.23
C ASP A 26 -4.36 -9.92 -28.69
N ASP A 27 -5.33 -9.16 -29.22
CA ASP A 27 -5.12 -7.81 -29.77
C ASP A 27 -4.52 -6.80 -28.79
N HIS A 28 -4.64 -7.08 -27.49
CA HIS A 28 -4.11 -6.24 -26.43
C HIS A 28 -2.79 -6.76 -25.84
N ALA A 29 -2.09 -7.69 -26.48
CA ALA A 29 -0.82 -8.22 -25.95
C ALA A 29 0.34 -7.22 -26.06
N SER A 30 1.44 -7.52 -25.35
CA SER A 30 2.70 -6.77 -25.38
C SER A 30 2.49 -5.26 -25.16
N LEU A 31 3.02 -4.39 -26.02
CA LEU A 31 2.92 -2.93 -25.91
C LEU A 31 1.48 -2.39 -25.93
N LYS A 32 0.49 -3.18 -26.42
CA LYS A 32 -0.93 -2.82 -26.40
C LYS A 32 -1.63 -3.23 -25.09
N ALA A 33 -0.88 -3.80 -24.15
CA ALA A 33 -1.40 -4.24 -22.86
C ALA A 33 -1.67 -3.07 -21.91
N HIS A 34 -1.02 -1.93 -22.14
CA HIS A 34 -1.19 -0.71 -21.38
C HIS A 34 -1.46 0.50 -22.29
N ALA A 35 -2.23 1.46 -21.80
CA ALA A 35 -2.40 2.75 -22.44
C ALA A 35 -2.44 3.89 -21.42
N TYR A 36 -1.83 5.02 -21.76
CA TYR A 36 -1.96 6.25 -20.97
C TYR A 36 -3.24 7.01 -21.31
N GLY A 37 -3.92 7.50 -20.28
CA GLY A 37 -5.09 8.37 -20.36
C GLY A 37 -4.86 9.73 -19.69
N PRO A 38 -5.82 10.65 -19.81
CA PRO A 38 -5.79 11.90 -19.07
C PRO A 38 -6.12 11.63 -17.60
N SER A 39 -5.49 12.38 -16.68
CA SER A 39 -5.74 12.27 -15.23
C SER A 39 -7.21 12.55 -14.86
N THR A 40 -7.95 13.29 -15.70
CA THR A 40 -9.40 13.48 -15.53
C THR A 40 -10.19 12.18 -15.59
N SER A 41 -9.65 11.12 -16.20
CA SER A 41 -10.26 9.78 -16.22
C SER A 41 -10.00 8.95 -14.96
N ASN A 42 -9.15 9.43 -14.03
CA ASN A 42 -8.76 8.71 -12.81
C ASN A 42 -9.81 8.79 -11.68
N GLN A 43 -11.00 9.31 -11.95
CA GLN A 43 -12.01 9.64 -10.94
C GLN A 43 -12.32 8.53 -9.93
N ARG A 44 -12.30 7.27 -10.37
CA ARG A 44 -12.65 6.13 -9.50
C ARG A 44 -11.63 5.92 -8.38
N ILE A 45 -10.33 5.94 -8.71
CA ILE A 45 -9.31 5.76 -7.68
C ILE A 45 -9.14 7.03 -6.85
N GLU A 46 -9.30 8.23 -7.44
CA GLU A 46 -9.31 9.49 -6.67
C GLU A 46 -10.46 9.55 -5.66
N ALA A 47 -11.67 9.10 -6.06
CA ALA A 47 -12.80 9.00 -5.15
C ALA A 47 -12.52 8.01 -3.99
N TRP A 48 -11.83 6.91 -4.29
CA TRP A 48 -11.40 5.96 -3.27
C TRP A 48 -10.34 6.54 -2.33
N TRP A 49 -9.33 7.25 -2.85
CA TRP A 49 -8.33 7.95 -2.04
C TRP A 49 -8.98 8.98 -1.11
N SER A 50 -9.97 9.72 -1.60
CA SER A 50 -10.78 10.63 -0.76
C SER A 50 -11.51 9.87 0.35
N HIS A 51 -12.06 8.68 0.07
CA HIS A 51 -12.70 7.85 1.09
C HIS A 51 -11.69 7.38 2.15
N LEU A 52 -10.57 6.78 1.73
CA LEU A 52 -9.48 6.33 2.61
C LEU A 52 -8.99 7.46 3.52
N ARG A 53 -8.79 8.66 2.94
CA ARG A 53 -8.36 9.83 3.68
C ARG A 53 -9.34 10.18 4.79
N LYS A 54 -10.64 10.24 4.47
CA LYS A 54 -11.69 10.61 5.43
C LYS A 54 -11.92 9.55 6.51
N SER A 55 -11.75 8.27 6.18
CA SER A 55 -12.05 7.18 7.09
C SER A 55 -10.89 6.80 8.01
N TRP A 56 -9.64 6.90 7.55
CA TRP A 56 -8.49 6.35 8.28
C TRP A 56 -7.26 7.26 8.28
N THR A 57 -6.82 7.75 7.12
CA THR A 57 -5.52 8.45 7.03
C THR A 57 -5.50 9.81 7.75
N THR A 58 -6.64 10.50 7.85
CA THR A 58 -6.70 11.83 8.51
C THR A 58 -6.25 11.75 9.97
N TRP A 59 -6.61 10.68 10.68
CA TRP A 59 -6.21 10.52 12.07
C TRP A 59 -4.69 10.40 12.21
N TRP A 60 -4.05 9.55 11.41
CA TRP A 60 -2.60 9.39 11.40
C TRP A 60 -1.86 10.64 10.95
N MET A 61 -2.36 11.34 9.92
CA MET A 61 -1.82 12.63 9.50
C MET A 61 -1.82 13.63 10.66
N ASN A 62 -2.95 13.77 11.36
CA ASN A 62 -3.05 14.67 12.50
C ASN A 62 -2.14 14.25 13.65
N PHE A 63 -2.04 12.94 13.92
CA PHE A 63 -1.17 12.40 14.96
C PHE A 63 0.31 12.76 14.73
N PHE A 64 0.84 12.50 13.53
CA PHE A 64 2.22 12.82 13.21
C PHE A 64 2.46 14.33 13.09
N SER A 65 1.50 15.10 12.56
CA SER A 65 1.60 16.57 12.54
C SER A 65 1.73 17.14 13.95
N GLN A 66 0.96 16.63 14.92
CA GLN A 66 1.07 17.06 16.31
C GLN A 66 2.45 16.74 16.92
N MET A 67 3.08 15.63 16.55
CA MET A 67 4.45 15.32 17.00
C MET A 67 5.45 16.34 16.46
N VAL A 68 5.31 16.74 15.19
CA VAL A 68 6.17 17.78 14.59
C VAL A 68 5.94 19.14 15.24
N GLU A 69 4.68 19.54 15.44
CA GLU A 69 4.31 20.80 16.09
C GLU A 69 4.84 20.92 17.52
N ARG A 70 4.95 19.79 18.23
CA ARG A 70 5.52 19.71 19.59
C ARG A 70 7.05 19.60 19.61
N ALA A 71 7.70 19.64 18.45
CA ALA A 71 9.14 19.40 18.27
C ALA A 71 9.62 18.03 18.81
N GLU A 72 8.71 17.04 18.84
CA GLU A 72 9.04 15.66 19.19
C GLU A 72 9.59 14.87 17.99
N LEU A 73 9.22 15.29 16.77
CA LEU A 73 9.67 14.68 15.51
C LEU A 73 10.28 15.75 14.60
N ASP A 74 11.56 15.57 14.27
CA ASP A 74 12.25 16.34 13.24
C ASP A 74 12.22 15.58 11.91
N THR A 75 11.53 16.17 10.92
CA THR A 75 11.43 15.60 9.57
C THR A 75 12.65 15.88 8.69
N SER A 76 13.66 16.58 9.20
CA SER A 76 14.97 16.71 8.54
C SER A 76 15.96 15.64 9.00
N ASP A 77 15.72 15.01 10.15
CA ASP A 77 16.57 13.97 10.72
C ASP A 77 16.19 12.57 10.21
N ASP A 78 17.09 11.97 9.43
CA ASP A 78 16.87 10.65 8.85
C ASP A 78 16.86 9.52 9.89
N LEU A 79 17.61 9.65 11.00
CA LEU A 79 17.56 8.67 12.10
C LEU A 79 16.17 8.65 12.73
N GLN A 80 15.61 9.84 12.98
CA GLN A 80 14.25 9.96 13.52
C GLN A 80 13.21 9.40 12.56
N LYS A 81 13.31 9.66 11.25
CA LYS A 81 12.40 9.06 10.26
C LYS A 81 12.46 7.54 10.28
N LYS A 82 13.67 6.96 10.34
CA LYS A 82 13.84 5.51 10.39
C LYS A 82 13.29 4.90 11.68
N CYS A 83 13.56 5.51 12.83
CA CYS A 83 12.98 5.08 14.10
C CYS A 83 11.45 5.21 14.11
N LEU A 84 10.92 6.30 13.56
CA LEU A 84 9.48 6.52 13.42
C LEU A 84 8.86 5.41 12.54
N TRP A 85 9.46 5.14 11.38
CA TRP A 85 9.01 4.07 10.51
C TRP A 85 9.06 2.72 11.23
N PHE A 86 10.15 2.40 11.92
CA PHE A 86 10.29 1.16 12.69
C PHE A 86 9.17 0.99 13.74
N CYS A 87 8.87 2.03 14.51
CA CYS A 87 7.86 1.98 15.57
C CYS A 87 6.43 1.86 15.03
N PHE A 88 6.12 2.55 13.92
CA PHE A 88 4.74 2.68 13.44
C PHE A 88 4.40 1.78 12.26
N ASN A 89 5.37 1.21 11.53
CA ASN A 89 5.09 0.46 10.29
C ASN A 89 4.14 -0.72 10.50
N LYS A 90 4.26 -1.47 11.60
CA LYS A 90 3.38 -2.62 11.88
C LYS A 90 1.96 -2.17 12.17
N LEU A 91 1.78 -1.09 12.93
CA LEU A 91 0.47 -0.52 13.24
C LEU A 91 -0.22 0.03 12.00
N LEU A 92 0.52 0.77 11.17
CA LEU A 92 0.03 1.29 9.90
C LEU A 92 -0.36 0.14 8.97
N GLN A 93 0.48 -0.89 8.85
CA GLN A 93 0.20 -2.06 8.01
C GLN A 93 -1.05 -2.80 8.47
N GLN A 94 -1.20 -3.07 9.78
CA GLN A 94 -2.40 -3.69 10.33
C GLN A 94 -3.67 -2.86 10.06
N GLY A 95 -3.60 -1.55 10.24
CA GLY A 95 -4.71 -0.66 9.93
C GLY A 95 -5.08 -0.68 8.45
N LEU A 96 -4.09 -0.68 7.55
CA LEU A 96 -4.29 -0.82 6.12
C LEU A 96 -4.89 -2.18 5.74
N ASP A 97 -4.48 -3.27 6.39
CA ASP A 97 -5.04 -4.61 6.16
C ASP A 97 -6.50 -4.69 6.60
N GLN A 98 -6.87 -4.02 7.70
CA GLN A 98 -8.26 -3.89 8.13
C GLN A 98 -9.08 -3.07 7.12
N VAL A 99 -8.54 -1.94 6.65
CA VAL A 99 -9.20 -1.13 5.62
C VAL A 99 -9.40 -1.94 4.35
N ARG A 100 -8.39 -2.69 3.90
CA ARG A 100 -8.48 -3.60 2.76
C ARG A 100 -9.58 -4.62 2.95
N THR A 101 -9.62 -5.28 4.11
CA THR A 101 -10.63 -6.32 4.41
C THR A 101 -12.04 -5.73 4.39
N SER A 102 -12.24 -4.60 5.07
CA SER A 102 -13.53 -3.88 5.09
C SER A 102 -13.96 -3.45 3.68
N TRP A 103 -13.03 -2.85 2.91
CA TRP A 103 -13.30 -2.43 1.55
C TRP A 103 -13.56 -3.61 0.60
N ASN A 104 -12.93 -4.75 0.78
CA ASN A 104 -13.12 -5.87 -0.14
C ASN A 104 -14.38 -6.70 0.15
N THR A 105 -14.88 -6.62 1.38
CA THR A 105 -16.06 -7.38 1.85
C THR A 105 -17.35 -6.55 1.87
N HIS A 106 -17.27 -5.22 1.78
CA HIS A 106 -18.49 -4.40 1.76
C HIS A 106 -19.31 -4.62 0.49
N TYR A 107 -20.63 -4.46 0.61
CA TYR A 107 -21.53 -4.54 -0.53
C TYR A 107 -21.64 -3.18 -1.25
N ILE A 108 -21.23 -3.12 -2.52
CA ILE A 108 -21.45 -1.97 -3.39
C ILE A 108 -22.90 -2.00 -3.88
N ARG A 109 -23.65 -0.94 -3.55
CA ARG A 109 -25.04 -0.79 -3.97
C ARG A 109 -25.16 -0.43 -5.45
N ARG A 110 -26.25 -0.87 -6.08
CA ARG A 110 -26.63 -0.40 -7.42
C ARG A 110 -26.80 1.11 -7.40
N SER A 111 -26.35 1.76 -8.47
CA SER A 111 -26.48 3.20 -8.68
C SER A 111 -27.11 3.44 -10.06
N ARG A 112 -27.57 4.68 -10.30
CA ARG A 112 -28.04 5.13 -11.62
C ARG A 112 -26.92 5.20 -12.67
N TYR A 113 -25.68 5.17 -12.23
CA TYR A 113 -24.49 5.12 -13.08
C TYR A 113 -24.11 3.66 -13.37
N ASN A 114 -23.18 3.45 -14.32
CA ASN A 114 -22.70 2.13 -14.71
C ASN A 114 -21.79 1.49 -13.63
N THR A 115 -22.34 1.30 -12.43
CA THR A 115 -21.68 0.69 -11.27
C THR A 115 -22.15 -0.75 -11.15
N GLN A 116 -21.20 -1.69 -11.18
CA GLN A 116 -21.50 -3.07 -10.86
C GLN A 116 -21.73 -3.23 -9.35
N ALA A 117 -22.90 -3.74 -8.99
CA ALA A 117 -23.24 -4.03 -7.60
C ALA A 117 -22.76 -5.42 -7.19
N GLY A 118 -22.42 -5.56 -5.92
CA GLY A 118 -21.90 -6.80 -5.35
C GLY A 118 -20.78 -6.54 -4.34
N ILE A 119 -20.24 -7.63 -3.81
CA ILE A 119 -19.08 -7.59 -2.90
C ILE A 119 -17.81 -7.67 -3.76
N PRO A 120 -16.86 -6.71 -3.64
CA PRO A 120 -15.65 -6.68 -4.47
C PRO A 120 -14.90 -8.01 -4.57
N ASP A 121 -14.69 -8.70 -3.46
CA ASP A 121 -14.04 -10.02 -3.48
C ASP A 121 -14.83 -11.05 -4.29
N GLN A 122 -16.15 -11.12 -4.12
CA GLN A 122 -16.99 -12.02 -4.90
C GLN A 122 -16.95 -11.66 -6.39
N MET A 123 -17.01 -10.38 -6.73
CA MET A 123 -16.94 -9.92 -8.12
C MET A 123 -15.59 -10.23 -8.76
N TYR A 124 -14.50 -10.23 -7.98
CA TYR A 124 -13.15 -10.47 -8.48
C TYR A 124 -12.78 -11.96 -8.56
N PHE A 125 -13.19 -12.76 -7.56
CA PHE A 125 -12.86 -14.18 -7.48
C PHE A 125 -13.90 -15.09 -8.15
N LEU A 126 -15.17 -14.68 -8.18
CA LEU A 126 -16.29 -15.47 -8.70
C LEU A 126 -17.16 -14.65 -9.66
N PRO A 127 -16.60 -14.04 -10.73
CA PRO A 127 -17.37 -13.21 -11.64
C PRO A 127 -18.54 -13.95 -12.30
N GLU A 128 -18.43 -15.26 -12.52
CA GLU A 128 -19.48 -16.08 -13.13
C GLU A 128 -20.75 -16.13 -12.26
N SER A 129 -20.60 -16.04 -10.93
CA SER A 129 -21.74 -16.05 -9.99
C SER A 129 -22.68 -14.85 -10.14
N ILE A 130 -22.17 -13.75 -10.72
CA ILE A 130 -22.94 -12.52 -10.97
C ILE A 130 -23.22 -12.30 -12.47
N GLY A 131 -23.02 -13.33 -13.30
CA GLY A 131 -23.17 -13.23 -14.75
C GLY A 131 -22.10 -12.40 -15.45
N ALA A 132 -20.99 -12.10 -14.77
CA ALA A 132 -19.82 -11.46 -15.35
C ALA A 132 -18.84 -12.54 -15.86
N ARG A 133 -17.80 -12.10 -16.57
CA ARG A 133 -16.74 -12.98 -17.11
C ARG A 133 -15.41 -12.72 -16.41
N ASN A 134 -14.62 -13.76 -16.23
CA ASN A 134 -13.25 -13.61 -15.79
C ASN A 134 -12.39 -13.03 -16.92
N CYS A 135 -11.76 -11.87 -16.67
CA CYS A 135 -10.89 -11.17 -17.61
C CYS A 135 -9.38 -11.31 -17.26
N LYS A 136 -9.03 -12.20 -16.32
CA LYS A 136 -7.64 -12.47 -15.94
C LYS A 136 -6.94 -13.27 -17.03
N PHE A 137 -5.64 -13.05 -17.18
CA PHE A 137 -4.78 -13.85 -18.04
C PHE A 137 -3.83 -14.67 -17.16
N PRO A 138 -3.55 -15.94 -17.51
CA PRO A 138 -2.50 -16.69 -16.83
C PRO A 138 -1.15 -16.03 -17.13
N THR A 139 -0.30 -16.02 -16.10
CA THR A 139 1.05 -15.47 -16.16
C THR A 139 2.03 -16.55 -15.71
N ASP A 140 3.18 -16.62 -16.38
CA ASP A 140 4.22 -17.57 -16.00
C ASP A 140 4.91 -17.15 -14.69
N ASN A 141 5.27 -18.14 -13.87
CA ASN A 141 6.01 -17.91 -12.63
C ASN A 141 7.42 -17.40 -12.91
N GLU A 142 8.04 -17.81 -14.01
CA GLU A 142 9.36 -17.29 -14.44
C GLU A 142 9.29 -15.78 -14.69
N ASP A 143 8.22 -15.31 -15.33
CA ASP A 143 7.98 -13.89 -15.59
C ASP A 143 7.73 -13.10 -14.30
N ILE A 144 6.98 -13.67 -13.38
CA ILE A 144 6.73 -13.05 -12.07
C ILE A 144 8.06 -12.89 -11.31
N ASN A 145 8.89 -13.92 -11.27
CA ASN A 145 10.19 -13.89 -10.60
C ASN A 145 11.15 -12.89 -11.26
N ALA A 146 11.19 -12.87 -12.59
CA ALA A 146 12.01 -11.92 -13.35
C ALA A 146 11.63 -10.47 -13.02
N MET A 147 10.34 -10.16 -12.92
CA MET A 147 9.90 -8.83 -12.49
C MET A 147 10.23 -8.55 -11.03
N GLN A 148 10.01 -9.49 -10.11
CA GLN A 148 10.31 -9.28 -8.69
C GLN A 148 11.78 -8.89 -8.47
N ALA A 149 12.72 -9.49 -9.21
CA ALA A 149 14.12 -9.11 -9.17
C ALA A 149 14.40 -7.65 -9.63
N HIS A 150 13.57 -7.11 -10.53
CA HIS A 150 13.71 -5.75 -11.07
C HIS A 150 12.99 -4.68 -10.25
N VAL A 151 12.00 -5.05 -9.43
CA VAL A 151 11.15 -4.09 -8.71
C VAL A 151 11.82 -3.52 -7.47
N GLY A 152 13.01 -4.00 -7.10
CA GLY A 152 13.81 -3.42 -6.03
C GLY A 152 13.07 -3.47 -4.70
N TYR A 153 12.96 -4.65 -4.10
CA TYR A 153 12.58 -4.73 -2.70
C TYR A 153 13.72 -4.11 -1.88
N GLN A 154 13.43 -3.07 -1.10
CA GLN A 154 14.42 -2.53 -0.16
C GLN A 154 14.87 -3.67 0.76
N SER A 155 16.18 -3.92 0.82
CA SER A 155 16.74 -4.84 1.80
C SER A 155 16.36 -4.37 3.19
N GLN A 156 16.27 -5.31 4.13
CA GLN A 156 16.13 -4.99 5.55
C GLN A 156 17.16 -3.93 5.93
N ASP A 157 16.70 -2.76 6.39
CA ASP A 157 17.56 -1.61 6.68
C ASP A 157 18.40 -1.96 7.92
N ASP A 158 19.68 -1.60 7.95
CA ASP A 158 20.57 -1.87 9.11
C ASP A 158 19.98 -1.29 10.41
N TYR A 159 19.19 -0.22 10.29
CA TYR A 159 18.44 0.39 11.40
C TYR A 159 17.31 -0.50 11.94
N ASP A 160 16.64 -1.30 11.10
CA ASP A 160 15.62 -2.24 11.57
C ASP A 160 16.26 -3.28 12.49
N ILE A 161 17.44 -3.81 12.12
CA ILE A 161 18.19 -4.78 12.93
C ILE A 161 18.61 -4.14 14.26
N TYR A 162 19.14 -2.91 14.19
CA TYR A 162 19.57 -2.16 15.36
C TYR A 162 18.43 -1.92 16.37
N PHE A 163 17.29 -1.39 15.92
CA PHE A 163 16.17 -1.11 16.80
C PHE A 163 15.51 -2.40 17.33
N GLU A 164 15.46 -3.46 16.54
CA GLU A 164 14.97 -4.76 16.99
C GLU A 164 15.84 -5.33 18.13
N ALA A 165 17.16 -5.20 18.03
CA ALA A 165 18.08 -5.61 19.11
C ALA A 165 17.83 -4.83 20.41
N ILE A 166 17.60 -3.51 20.31
CA ILE A 166 17.27 -2.69 21.49
C ILE A 166 15.92 -3.09 22.08
N CYS A 167 14.90 -3.31 21.25
CA CYS A 167 13.59 -3.79 21.71
C CYS A 167 13.71 -5.10 22.49
N GLN A 168 14.55 -6.03 22.03
CA GLN A 168 14.82 -7.29 22.72
C GLN A 168 15.53 -7.08 24.06
N GLN A 169 16.57 -6.24 24.11
CA GLN A 169 17.26 -5.90 25.35
C GLN A 169 16.33 -5.28 26.40
N LEU A 170 15.40 -4.43 25.94
CA LEU A 170 14.40 -3.79 26.78
C LEU A 170 13.20 -4.67 27.10
N SER A 171 13.13 -5.89 26.55
CA SER A 171 12.00 -6.82 26.69
C SER A 171 10.65 -6.16 26.33
N LEU A 172 10.62 -5.36 25.27
CA LEU A 172 9.40 -4.70 24.81
C LEU A 172 8.41 -5.73 24.21
N PRO A 173 7.09 -5.49 24.33
CA PRO A 173 6.10 -6.35 23.70
C PRO A 173 6.22 -6.31 22.17
N ASP A 174 5.63 -7.29 21.49
CA ASP A 174 5.63 -7.35 20.03
C ASP A 174 5.01 -6.07 19.43
N ARG A 175 5.67 -5.50 18.41
CA ARG A 175 5.24 -4.25 17.73
C ARG A 175 3.81 -4.31 17.18
N SER A 176 3.32 -5.50 16.86
CA SER A 176 1.95 -5.75 16.43
C SER A 176 0.88 -5.51 17.52
N GLN A 177 1.30 -5.41 18.78
CA GLN A 177 0.41 -5.22 19.94
C GLN A 177 0.43 -3.78 20.45
N TRP A 178 1.31 -2.93 19.93
CA TRP A 178 1.44 -1.56 20.40
C TRP A 178 0.20 -0.73 20.06
N THR A 179 -0.18 0.17 20.95
CA THR A 179 -1.05 1.30 20.63
C THR A 179 -0.24 2.44 20.02
N ALA A 180 -0.91 3.41 19.39
CA ALA A 180 -0.21 4.58 18.85
C ALA A 180 0.54 5.38 19.94
N ASP A 181 -0.03 5.46 21.15
CA ASP A 181 0.60 6.14 22.27
C ASP A 181 1.82 5.36 22.80
N GLU A 182 1.74 4.03 22.87
CA GLU A 182 2.89 3.18 23.22
C GLU A 182 3.98 3.25 22.15
N ALA A 183 3.64 3.19 20.87
CA ALA A 183 4.59 3.34 19.78
C ALA A 183 5.32 4.69 19.83
N LYS A 184 4.61 5.77 20.19
CA LYS A 184 5.21 7.08 20.43
C LYS A 184 6.15 7.08 21.64
N GLN A 185 5.76 6.45 22.75
CA GLN A 185 6.62 6.33 23.92
C GLN A 185 7.90 5.54 23.62
N TYR A 186 7.79 4.43 22.88
CA TYR A 186 8.93 3.63 22.47
C TYR A 186 9.80 4.35 21.46
N PHE A 187 9.22 5.13 20.54
CA PHE A 187 9.99 6.03 19.66
C PHE A 187 10.89 6.96 20.46
N HIS A 188 10.38 7.68 21.47
CA HIS A 188 11.22 8.54 22.31
C HIS A 188 12.32 7.75 23.02
N ARG A 189 11.98 6.60 23.61
CA ARG A 189 12.95 5.77 24.32
C ARG A 189 14.07 5.25 23.43
N LEU A 190 13.75 4.81 22.21
CA LEU A 190 14.74 4.35 21.24
C LEU A 190 15.63 5.50 20.77
N MET A 191 15.07 6.69 20.55
CA MET A 191 15.83 7.88 20.18
C MET A 191 16.77 8.35 21.30
N ASP A 192 16.36 8.24 22.57
CA ASP A 192 17.21 8.58 23.70
C ASP A 192 18.41 7.64 23.82
N ILE A 193 18.22 6.34 23.54
CA ILE A 193 19.31 5.35 23.54
C ILE A 193 20.23 5.56 22.33
N ALA A 194 19.69 5.84 21.16
CA ALA A 194 20.48 6.01 19.94
C ALA A 194 21.33 7.30 19.92
N ARG A 195 21.07 8.24 20.81
CA ARG A 195 21.83 9.49 20.97
C ARG A 195 22.92 9.41 22.05
N GLN A 196 23.02 8.31 22.80
CA GLN A 196 24.08 8.04 23.77
C GLN A 196 25.30 7.42 23.10
#